data_AF-A0A8J4F1E7-F1
#
_entry.id   AF-A0A8J4F1E7-F1
#
_cell.length_a   1.000
_cell.length_b   1.000
_cell.length_c   1.000
_cell.angle_alpha   90.00
_cell.angle_beta   90.00
_cell.angle_gamma   90.00
#
_symmetry.space_group_name_H-M   'P 1'
#
loop_
_entity.id
_entity.type
_entity.pdbx_description
1 polymer ?
#
loop_
_entity_poly.entity_id
_entity_poly.type
_entity_poly.pdbx_seq_one_letter_code
_entity_poly.pdbx_strand_id
1 'polypeptide(L)'
;AIYESFTLGWLNVLAQHLWLPILEKFVSTIAAERLQIVLNELVRKSSGKGVWKYVQSIAVEEVTFGLAPPQFQYCTAKYDPSRSYLLLTMNLNFLSSGFQAVLTPRLQLGGMRPFTLRLEIMQLQLSGKLHLGLHLTKEPPGIKGVDYSFAAPPKFDIQASPVGYLNLRGELPGVIQGLRTLLQRVIDKRLVEPERRYFDIQKIYRNKHVQRVGGPGGCLRVCVIG
;
A
#
# COMPACT_ATOMS: atom_id res chain seq x y z
N ALA A 1 -28.44 -6.45 10.91
CA ALA A 1 -26.95 -6.48 10.80
C ALA A 1 -26.40 -6.81 12.17
N ILE A 2 -25.49 -7.78 12.26
CA ILE A 2 -24.86 -8.19 13.52
C ILE A 2 -23.64 -7.27 13.74
N TYR A 3 -23.47 -6.77 14.95
CA TYR A 3 -22.39 -5.87 15.33
C TYR A 3 -21.63 -6.42 16.52
N GLU A 4 -20.31 -6.46 16.41
CA GLU A 4 -19.42 -6.85 17.50
C GLU A 4 -18.21 -5.92 17.56
N SER A 5 -17.66 -5.74 18.76
CA SER A 5 -16.45 -4.94 18.97
C SER A 5 -15.44 -5.75 19.75
N PHE A 6 -14.18 -5.74 19.32
CA PHE A 6 -13.14 -6.55 19.94
C PHE A 6 -11.74 -5.98 19.68
N THR A 7 -10.76 -6.46 20.44
CA THR A 7 -9.36 -6.13 20.27
C THR A 7 -8.68 -7.10 19.30
N LEU A 8 -7.66 -6.61 18.59
CA LEU A 8 -6.92 -7.37 17.58
C LEU A 8 -5.56 -7.87 18.10
N GLY A 9 -5.49 -8.23 19.38
CA GLY A 9 -4.25 -8.69 20.01
C GLY A 9 -3.63 -9.89 19.28
N TRP A 10 -4.45 -10.88 18.93
CA TRP A 10 -4.01 -12.06 18.18
C TRP A 10 -3.44 -11.72 16.80
N LEU A 11 -4.05 -10.73 16.11
CA LEU A 11 -3.60 -10.30 14.78
C LEU A 11 -2.27 -9.57 14.87
N ASN A 12 -2.08 -8.75 15.91
CA ASN A 12 -0.81 -8.07 16.15
C ASN A 12 0.32 -9.05 16.44
N VAL A 13 0.07 -10.08 17.27
CA VAL A 13 1.05 -11.14 17.53
C VAL A 13 1.40 -11.91 16.25
N LEU A 14 0.39 -12.24 15.44
CA LEU A 14 0.60 -12.89 14.15
C LEU A 14 1.42 -12.03 13.19
N ALA A 15 1.08 -10.74 13.07
CA ALA A 15 1.81 -9.78 12.25
C ALA A 15 3.26 -9.67 12.70
N GLN A 16 3.52 -9.60 14.01
CA GLN A 16 4.87 -9.56 14.57
C GLN A 16 5.66 -10.83 14.28
N HIS A 17 5.05 -12.00 14.42
CA HIS A 17 5.70 -13.28 14.12
C HIS A 17 6.08 -13.41 12.64
N LEU A 18 5.20 -12.97 11.74
CA LEU A 18 5.38 -13.09 10.29
C LEU A 18 6.14 -11.91 9.66
N TRP A 19 6.41 -10.84 10.42
CA TRP A 19 6.92 -9.58 9.88
C TRP A 19 8.26 -9.75 9.15
N LEU A 20 9.34 -10.00 9.90
CA LEU A 20 10.68 -10.13 9.32
C LEU A 20 10.82 -11.31 8.35
N PRO A 21 10.28 -12.50 8.63
CA PRO A 21 10.53 -13.65 7.76
C PRO A 21 9.82 -13.56 6.41
N ILE A 22 8.66 -12.90 6.34
CA ILE A 22 7.78 -12.94 5.15
C ILE A 22 7.20 -11.57 4.80
N LEU A 23 6.50 -10.92 5.73
CA LEU A 23 5.65 -9.77 5.38
C LEU A 23 6.45 -8.53 5.01
N GLU A 24 7.55 -8.25 5.69
CA GLU A 24 8.39 -7.08 5.43
C GLU A 24 8.90 -7.14 3.99
N LYS A 25 9.58 -8.21 3.59
CA LYS A 25 10.11 -8.37 2.23
C LYS A 25 9.02 -8.31 1.18
N PHE A 26 7.87 -8.93 1.44
CA PHE A 26 6.73 -8.93 0.55
C PHE A 26 6.15 -7.51 0.35
N VAL A 27 5.92 -6.79 1.45
CA VAL A 27 5.41 -5.41 1.43
C VAL A 27 6.42 -4.48 0.78
N SER A 28 7.71 -4.60 1.09
CA SER A 28 8.81 -3.85 0.52
C SER A 28 8.90 -4.02 -1.00
N THR A 29 8.80 -5.26 -1.49
CA THR A 29 8.81 -5.56 -2.93
C THR A 29 7.62 -4.91 -3.64
N ILE A 30 6.41 -5.12 -3.12
CA ILE A 30 5.20 -4.52 -3.70
C ILE A 30 5.27 -3.00 -3.65
N ALA A 31 5.75 -2.43 -2.54
CA ALA A 31 5.86 -1.00 -2.38
C ALA A 31 6.86 -0.41 -3.38
N ALA A 32 8.03 -1.02 -3.57
CA ALA A 32 9.02 -0.57 -4.54
C ALA A 32 8.43 -0.53 -5.97
N GLU A 33 7.81 -1.63 -6.40
CA GLU A 33 7.18 -1.74 -7.72
C GLU A 33 6.05 -0.70 -7.90
N ARG A 34 5.16 -0.59 -6.92
CA ARG A 34 4.01 0.32 -6.98
C ARG A 34 4.44 1.77 -6.91
N LEU A 35 5.40 2.09 -6.04
CA LEU A 35 5.93 3.44 -5.89
C LEU A 35 6.60 3.89 -7.18
N GLN A 36 7.39 3.03 -7.83
CA GLN A 36 8.03 3.30 -9.12
C GLN A 36 7.00 3.67 -10.21
N ILE A 37 5.92 2.89 -10.32
CA ILE A 37 4.85 3.13 -11.29
C ILE A 37 4.12 4.43 -10.98
N VAL A 38 3.70 4.62 -9.73
CA VAL A 38 2.94 5.79 -9.30
C VAL A 38 3.75 7.07 -9.48
N LEU A 39 5.01 7.09 -9.05
CA LEU A 39 5.88 8.25 -9.18
C LEU A 39 6.09 8.64 -10.65
N ASN A 40 6.39 7.68 -11.53
CA ASN A 40 6.58 7.98 -12.95
C ASN A 40 5.28 8.39 -13.67
N GLU A 41 4.15 7.76 -13.34
CA GLU A 41 2.85 8.16 -13.88
C GLU A 41 2.52 9.61 -13.49
N LEU A 42 2.84 9.99 -12.25
CA LEU A 42 2.58 11.33 -11.72
C LEU A 42 3.56 12.37 -12.24
N VAL A 43 4.85 12.04 -12.37
CA VAL A 43 5.83 12.91 -13.02
C VAL A 43 5.34 13.23 -14.43
N ARG A 44 4.98 12.22 -15.22
CA ARG A 44 4.43 12.42 -16.58
C ARG A 44 3.16 13.30 -16.60
N LYS A 45 2.26 13.13 -15.63
CA LYS A 45 1.03 13.93 -15.52
C LYS A 45 1.27 15.36 -15.01
N SER A 46 2.34 15.58 -14.25
CA SER A 46 2.67 16.86 -13.62
C SER A 46 3.85 17.58 -14.28
N SER A 47 4.43 16.99 -15.33
CA SER A 47 5.47 17.57 -16.20
C SER A 47 4.96 18.88 -16.79
N GLY A 48 5.16 19.99 -16.08
CA GLY A 48 4.69 21.31 -16.48
C GLY A 48 4.24 22.23 -15.35
N LYS A 49 4.04 21.72 -14.11
CA LYS A 49 3.58 22.55 -12.97
C LYS A 49 4.49 22.42 -11.74
N GLY A 50 4.92 23.55 -11.19
CA GLY A 50 5.67 23.65 -9.93
C GLY A 50 7.06 22.99 -9.97
N VAL A 51 7.52 22.53 -8.80
CA VAL A 51 8.85 21.89 -8.60
C VAL A 51 9.06 20.62 -9.42
N TRP A 52 7.99 20.02 -9.96
CA TRP A 52 8.04 18.79 -10.76
C TRP A 52 8.34 19.04 -12.25
N LYS A 53 8.35 20.30 -12.70
CA LYS A 53 8.67 20.67 -14.09
C LYS A 53 10.04 20.16 -14.55
N TYR A 54 11.00 20.10 -13.62
CA TYR A 54 12.38 19.73 -13.93
C TYR A 54 12.66 18.25 -13.72
N VAL A 55 11.72 17.47 -13.17
CA VAL A 55 11.87 16.04 -12.93
C VAL A 55 11.41 15.27 -14.16
N GLN A 56 12.31 14.48 -14.77
CA GLN A 56 11.97 13.63 -15.92
C GLN A 56 11.45 12.26 -15.48
N SER A 57 12.13 11.66 -14.50
CA SER A 57 11.83 10.33 -14.00
C SER A 57 12.33 10.19 -12.56
N ILE A 58 11.76 9.27 -11.80
CA ILE A 58 12.23 8.95 -10.45
C ILE A 58 12.53 7.47 -10.42
N ALA A 59 13.76 7.07 -10.10
CA ALA A 59 14.09 5.67 -9.85
C ALA A 59 13.88 5.36 -8.37
N VAL A 60 13.23 4.24 -8.05
CA VAL A 60 13.15 3.68 -6.70
C VAL A 60 14.24 2.62 -6.58
N GLU A 61 15.28 2.89 -5.80
CA GLU A 61 16.42 1.98 -5.65
C GLU A 61 16.14 0.92 -4.59
N GLU A 62 15.68 1.35 -3.42
CA GLU A 62 15.47 0.51 -2.26
C GLU A 62 14.24 0.98 -1.48
N VAL A 63 13.49 0.03 -0.92
CA VAL A 63 12.40 0.28 0.02
C VAL A 63 12.43 -0.82 1.07
N THR A 64 12.50 -0.45 2.34
CA THR A 64 12.29 -1.32 3.49
C THR A 64 11.36 -0.65 4.50
N PHE A 65 10.50 -1.46 5.12
CA PHE A 65 9.53 -0.98 6.12
C PHE A 65 10.07 -1.06 7.55
N GLY A 66 11.31 -1.50 7.73
CA GLY A 66 11.95 -1.62 9.03
C GLY A 66 11.46 -2.82 9.84
N LEU A 67 11.84 -2.85 11.12
CA LEU A 67 11.69 -4.04 11.96
C LEU A 67 10.33 -4.17 12.66
N ALA A 68 9.60 -3.06 12.80
CA ALA A 68 8.34 -3.01 13.53
C ALA A 68 7.16 -3.18 12.57
N PRO A 69 6.21 -4.10 12.83
CA PRO A 69 5.01 -4.24 12.03
C PRO A 69 3.97 -3.14 12.32
N PRO A 70 2.98 -2.94 11.44
CA PRO A 70 1.79 -2.15 11.77
C PRO A 70 0.98 -2.76 12.92
N GLN A 71 0.38 -1.89 13.71
CA GLN A 71 -0.51 -2.25 14.81
C GLN A 71 -1.97 -1.98 14.45
N PHE A 72 -2.83 -2.92 14.81
CA PHE A 72 -4.27 -2.84 14.63
C PHE A 72 -4.97 -2.79 15.99
N GLN A 73 -5.88 -1.84 16.16
CA GLN A 73 -6.59 -1.59 17.42
C GLN A 73 -8.08 -1.34 17.16
N TYR A 74 -8.92 -1.54 18.18
CA TYR A 74 -10.35 -1.20 18.18
C TYR A 74 -11.08 -1.66 16.91
N CYS A 75 -11.32 -2.96 16.78
CA CYS A 75 -12.07 -3.50 15.65
C CYS A 75 -13.57 -3.51 15.95
N THR A 76 -14.36 -3.14 14.95
CA THR A 76 -15.80 -3.32 14.92
C THR A 76 -16.17 -4.15 13.70
N ALA A 77 -16.88 -5.25 13.92
CA ALA A 77 -17.38 -6.12 12.88
C ALA A 77 -18.85 -5.81 12.61
N LYS A 78 -19.23 -5.67 11.34
CA LYS A 78 -20.61 -5.52 10.89
C LYS A 78 -20.90 -6.54 9.81
N TYR A 79 -21.81 -7.46 10.09
CA TYR A 79 -22.28 -8.44 9.10
C TYR A 79 -23.60 -8.01 8.45
N ASP A 80 -23.63 -8.00 7.12
CA ASP A 80 -24.82 -7.85 6.28
C ASP A 80 -25.17 -9.19 5.61
N PRO A 81 -26.19 -9.91 6.11
CA PRO A 81 -26.63 -11.19 5.54
C PRO A 81 -27.11 -11.08 4.10
N SER A 82 -27.76 -9.97 3.75
CA SER A 82 -28.35 -9.74 2.42
C SER A 82 -27.29 -9.72 1.32
N ARG A 83 -26.10 -9.22 1.66
CA ARG A 83 -24.95 -9.12 0.76
C ARG A 83 -23.90 -10.19 1.00
N SER A 84 -24.09 -11.06 2.00
CA SER A 84 -23.05 -11.98 2.49
C SER A 84 -21.72 -11.26 2.70
N TYR A 85 -21.77 -10.12 3.40
CA TYR A 85 -20.66 -9.18 3.49
C TYR A 85 -20.34 -8.86 4.94
N LEU A 86 -19.08 -9.06 5.34
CA LEU A 86 -18.58 -8.74 6.67
C LEU A 86 -17.60 -7.57 6.57
N LEU A 87 -17.98 -6.43 7.15
CA LEU A 87 -17.12 -5.26 7.25
C LEU A 87 -16.40 -5.26 8.60
N LEU A 88 -15.07 -5.28 8.57
CA LEU A 88 -14.21 -5.02 9.71
C LEU A 88 -13.72 -3.59 9.63
N THR A 89 -13.94 -2.83 10.69
CA THR A 89 -13.50 -1.44 10.81
C THR A 89 -12.55 -1.34 11.98
N MET A 90 -11.29 -0.99 11.73
CA MET A 90 -10.22 -1.02 12.73
C MET A 90 -9.32 0.21 12.63
N ASN A 91 -8.66 0.58 13.72
CA ASN A 91 -7.63 1.61 13.72
C ASN A 91 -6.29 0.98 13.34
N LEU A 92 -5.68 1.45 12.26
CA LEU A 92 -4.33 1.13 11.84
C LEU A 92 -3.39 2.21 12.37
N ASN A 93 -2.30 1.79 13.00
CA ASN A 93 -1.20 2.67 13.34
C ASN A 93 0.12 2.03 12.91
N PHE A 94 0.84 2.71 12.04
CA PHE A 94 2.15 2.31 11.58
C PHE A 94 3.12 3.48 11.75
N LEU A 95 4.08 3.30 12.66
CA LEU A 95 5.16 4.23 12.90
C LEU A 95 6.46 3.45 12.78
N SER A 96 7.18 3.66 11.69
CA SER A 96 8.45 3.00 11.46
C SER A 96 9.58 4.01 11.39
N SER A 97 10.45 3.96 12.39
CA SER A 97 11.73 4.68 12.45
C SER A 97 12.86 3.94 11.72
N GLY A 98 12.64 2.68 11.35
CA GLY A 98 13.54 1.88 10.51
C GLY A 98 13.09 1.82 9.05
N PHE A 99 12.11 2.64 8.65
CA PHE A 99 11.71 2.77 7.26
C PHE A 99 12.85 3.41 6.48
N GLN A 100 13.26 2.80 5.38
CA GLN A 100 14.27 3.37 4.50
C GLN A 100 13.80 3.23 3.06
N ALA A 101 13.69 4.34 2.34
CA ALA A 101 13.44 4.31 0.91
C ALA A 101 14.36 5.28 0.19
N VAL A 102 15.02 4.79 -0.86
CA VAL A 102 15.97 5.57 -1.65
C VAL A 102 15.37 5.86 -3.01
N LEU A 103 15.18 7.15 -3.29
CA LEU A 103 14.64 7.68 -4.53
C LEU A 103 15.72 8.48 -5.26
N THR A 104 15.89 8.22 -6.55
CA THR A 104 16.83 8.94 -7.40
C THR A 104 16.08 9.66 -8.52
N PRO A 105 15.54 10.87 -8.26
CA PRO A 105 15.02 11.74 -9.31
C PRO A 105 16.10 12.16 -10.30
N ARG A 106 15.78 12.05 -11.59
CA ARG A 106 16.57 12.61 -12.69
C ARG A 106 16.02 13.98 -13.07
N LEU A 107 16.84 15.00 -12.88
CA LEU A 107 16.49 16.40 -13.11
C LEU A 107 17.09 16.89 -14.43
N GLN A 108 16.33 17.67 -15.19
CA GLN A 108 16.81 18.41 -16.36
C GLN A 108 16.41 19.88 -16.24
N LEU A 109 17.39 20.73 -15.93
CA LEU A 109 17.24 22.18 -16.01
C LEU A 109 17.59 22.62 -17.43
N GLY A 110 16.79 23.52 -18.01
CA GLY A 110 16.95 23.95 -19.41
C GLY A 110 18.38 24.40 -19.71
N GLY A 111 19.03 23.74 -20.66
CA GLY A 111 20.41 24.02 -21.09
C GLY A 111 21.53 23.30 -20.33
N MET A 112 21.25 22.64 -19.20
CA MET A 112 22.25 21.88 -18.44
C MET A 112 22.16 20.38 -18.70
N ARG A 113 23.28 19.66 -18.51
CA ARG A 113 23.28 18.19 -18.53
C ARG A 113 22.34 17.67 -17.43
N PRO A 114 21.54 16.62 -17.69
CA PRO A 114 20.72 16.01 -16.67
C PRO A 114 21.58 15.61 -15.47
N PHE A 115 21.12 15.92 -14.27
CA PHE A 115 21.78 15.50 -13.03
C PHE A 115 20.82 14.70 -12.17
N THR A 116 21.38 13.82 -11.33
CA THR A 116 20.62 12.98 -10.41
C THR A 116 20.81 13.48 -9.00
N LEU A 117 19.72 13.45 -8.24
CA LEU A 117 19.75 13.69 -6.80
C LEU A 117 19.34 12.39 -6.11
N ARG A 118 20.00 12.02 -5.02
CA ARG A 118 19.61 10.89 -4.18
C ARG A 118 18.84 11.41 -2.97
N LEU A 119 17.61 10.95 -2.80
CA LEU A 119 16.72 11.28 -1.70
C LEU A 119 16.48 10.03 -0.87
N GLU A 120 16.77 10.11 0.42
CA GLU A 120 16.54 9.03 1.36
C GLU A 120 15.40 9.39 2.30
N ILE A 121 14.38 8.54 2.37
CA ILE A 121 13.26 8.67 3.29
C ILE A 121 13.54 7.74 4.47
N MET A 122 13.61 8.30 5.68
CA MET A 122 14.08 7.58 6.87
C MET A 122 12.98 7.29 7.90
N GLN A 123 11.82 7.92 7.76
CA GLN A 123 10.69 7.70 8.66
C GLN A 123 9.39 7.69 7.89
N LEU A 124 8.49 6.81 8.29
CA LEU A 124 7.13 6.71 7.78
C LEU A 124 6.14 6.62 8.94
N GLN A 125 5.19 7.55 8.94
CA GLN A 125 4.01 7.49 9.79
C GLN A 125 2.77 7.32 8.91
N LEU A 126 1.94 6.33 9.24
CA LEU A 126 0.64 6.11 8.64
C LEU A 126 -0.35 5.68 9.74
N SER A 127 -1.32 6.52 10.05
CA SER A 127 -2.32 6.24 11.07
C SER A 127 -3.71 6.61 10.55
N GLY A 128 -4.68 5.70 10.69
CA GLY A 128 -6.03 5.97 10.20
C GLY A 128 -7.01 4.83 10.47
N LYS A 129 -8.28 5.09 10.18
CA LYS A 129 -9.34 4.09 10.33
C LYS A 129 -9.46 3.28 9.05
N LEU A 130 -9.08 2.01 9.12
CA LEU A 130 -9.10 1.04 8.02
C LEU A 130 -10.43 0.27 7.99
N HIS A 131 -11.05 0.24 6.84
CA HIS A 131 -12.13 -0.67 6.48
C HIS A 131 -11.56 -1.86 5.71
N LEU A 132 -11.96 -3.06 6.12
CA LEU A 132 -11.65 -4.31 5.45
C LEU A 132 -12.96 -5.07 5.26
N GLY A 133 -13.43 -5.14 4.02
CA GLY A 133 -14.62 -5.86 3.63
C GLY A 133 -14.30 -7.29 3.19
N LEU A 134 -15.03 -8.26 3.73
CA LEU A 134 -14.95 -9.65 3.34
C LEU A 134 -16.23 -10.00 2.57
N HIS A 135 -16.08 -10.31 1.29
CA HIS A 135 -17.16 -10.86 0.47
C HIS A 135 -17.23 -12.37 0.71
N LEU A 136 -18.22 -12.83 1.46
CA LEU A 136 -18.37 -14.22 1.81
C LEU A 136 -19.07 -15.00 0.69
N THR A 137 -18.76 -16.28 0.59
CA THR A 137 -19.40 -17.21 -0.34
C THR A 137 -19.55 -18.58 0.32
N LYS A 138 -20.51 -19.38 -0.15
CA LYS A 138 -20.67 -20.77 0.30
C LYS A 138 -19.65 -21.72 -0.35
N GLU A 139 -18.94 -21.27 -1.38
CA GLU A 139 -17.93 -22.05 -2.08
C GLU A 139 -16.57 -21.96 -1.39
N PRO A 140 -15.75 -23.01 -1.36
CA PRO A 140 -14.35 -22.90 -0.93
C PRO A 140 -13.61 -21.78 -1.69
N PRO A 141 -12.84 -20.92 -1.00
CA PRO A 141 -12.39 -21.01 0.40
C PRO A 141 -13.33 -20.33 1.43
N GLY A 142 -14.58 -20.03 1.08
CA GLY A 142 -15.55 -19.33 1.94
C GLY A 142 -15.50 -17.80 1.81
N ILE A 143 -14.43 -17.27 1.19
CA ILE A 143 -14.25 -15.85 0.91
C ILE A 143 -14.02 -15.67 -0.58
N LYS A 144 -14.91 -14.91 -1.23
CA LYS A 144 -14.82 -14.56 -2.64
C LYS A 144 -13.66 -13.58 -2.86
N GLY A 145 -13.60 -12.54 -2.04
CA GLY A 145 -12.53 -11.57 -2.07
C GLY A 145 -12.59 -10.57 -0.93
N VAL A 146 -11.58 -9.73 -0.88
CA VAL A 146 -11.39 -8.74 0.19
C VAL A 146 -11.25 -7.37 -0.43
N ASP A 147 -12.05 -6.41 0.02
CA ASP A 147 -11.84 -5.00 -0.28
C ASP A 147 -11.24 -4.28 0.93
N TYR A 148 -10.41 -3.27 0.66
CA TYR A 148 -9.85 -2.44 1.71
C TYR A 148 -9.80 -0.97 1.29
N SER A 149 -10.00 -0.10 2.27
CA SER A 149 -9.96 1.36 2.15
C SER A 149 -9.82 2.00 3.53
N PHE A 150 -9.40 3.26 3.58
CA PHE A 150 -9.49 4.10 4.76
C PHE A 150 -10.84 4.82 4.76
N ALA A 151 -11.47 4.88 5.93
CA ALA A 151 -12.75 5.55 6.14
C ALA A 151 -12.68 7.06 5.90
N ALA A 152 -11.50 7.64 6.11
CA ALA A 152 -11.17 9.05 5.93
C ALA A 152 -9.68 9.17 5.58
N PRO A 153 -9.21 10.31 5.04
CA PRO A 153 -7.78 10.54 4.78
C PRO A 153 -6.94 10.20 6.02
N PRO A 154 -6.03 9.21 5.94
CA PRO A 154 -5.21 8.84 7.07
C PRO A 154 -4.15 9.92 7.32
N LYS A 155 -3.70 10.04 8.57
CA LYS A 155 -2.51 10.82 8.91
C LYS A 155 -1.31 10.12 8.27
N PHE A 156 -0.70 10.77 7.29
CA PHE A 156 0.50 10.29 6.63
C PHE A 156 1.60 11.34 6.73
N ASP A 157 2.78 10.91 7.16
CA ASP A 157 3.97 11.75 7.18
C ASP A 157 5.22 10.95 6.84
N ILE A 158 6.17 11.63 6.22
CA ILE A 158 7.47 11.10 5.86
C ILE A 158 8.56 12.10 6.21
N GLN A 159 9.74 11.60 6.59
CA GLN A 159 10.94 12.42 6.72
C GLN A 159 11.95 11.99 5.67
N ALA A 160 12.37 12.94 4.84
CA ALA A 160 13.31 12.70 3.76
C ALA A 160 14.49 13.66 3.82
N SER A 161 15.67 13.16 3.48
CA SER A 161 16.94 13.88 3.48
C SER A 161 17.69 13.61 2.18
N PRO A 162 18.32 14.63 1.57
CA PRO A 162 19.20 14.44 0.43
C PRO A 162 20.52 13.78 0.87
N VAL A 163 21.03 12.84 0.07
CA VAL A 163 22.33 12.19 0.32
C VAL A 163 23.36 12.74 -0.65
N GLY A 164 24.49 13.23 -0.13
CA GLY A 164 25.69 13.53 -0.92
C GLY A 164 25.85 14.94 -1.51
N TYR A 165 24.85 15.83 -1.43
CA TYR A 165 24.97 17.21 -1.95
C TYR A 165 24.84 18.27 -0.83
N LEU A 166 25.98 18.71 -0.31
CA LEU A 166 26.11 19.66 0.81
C LEU A 166 25.59 21.09 0.53
N ASN A 167 25.40 21.49 -0.73
CA ASN A 167 25.22 22.91 -1.10
C ASN A 167 23.84 23.31 -1.67
N LEU A 168 22.84 22.41 -1.73
CA LEU A 168 21.52 22.70 -2.32
C LEU A 168 20.41 22.92 -1.26
N ARG A 169 20.76 23.39 -0.06
CA ARG A 169 19.83 23.51 1.08
C ARG A 169 18.62 24.45 0.85
N GLY A 170 18.67 25.33 -0.17
CA GLY A 170 17.62 26.33 -0.43
C GLY A 170 16.41 25.85 -1.25
N GLU A 171 16.60 25.00 -2.26
CA GLU A 171 15.51 24.59 -3.19
C GLU A 171 14.92 23.20 -2.88
N LEU A 172 15.61 22.42 -2.06
CA LEU A 172 15.23 21.05 -1.67
C LEU A 172 13.99 20.91 -0.78
N PRO A 173 13.66 21.86 0.13
CA PRO A 173 12.44 21.75 0.94
C PRO A 173 11.17 21.66 0.08
N GLY A 174 11.15 22.33 -1.08
CA GLY A 174 10.04 22.28 -2.02
C GLY A 174 9.82 20.90 -2.65
N VAL A 175 10.91 20.15 -2.93
CA VAL A 175 10.84 18.80 -3.49
C VAL A 175 10.31 17.81 -2.46
N ILE A 176 10.80 17.88 -1.22
CA ILE A 176 10.36 16.99 -0.13
C ILE A 176 8.88 17.26 0.22
N GLN A 177 8.50 18.53 0.38
CA GLN A 177 7.11 18.90 0.64
C GLN A 177 6.21 18.54 -0.54
N GLY A 178 6.70 18.71 -1.77
CA GLY A 178 6.04 18.23 -2.97
C GLY A 178 5.80 16.72 -2.90
N LEU A 179 6.82 15.93 -2.54
CA LEU A 179 6.75 14.47 -2.50
C LEU A 179 5.72 14.02 -1.47
N ARG A 180 5.77 14.60 -0.25
CA ARG A 180 4.77 14.35 0.81
C ARG A 180 3.35 14.64 0.31
N THR A 181 3.15 15.82 -0.30
CA THR A 181 1.84 16.24 -0.83
C THR A 181 1.36 15.31 -1.95
N LEU A 182 2.26 14.85 -2.81
CA LEU A 182 1.95 13.92 -3.89
C LEU A 182 1.53 12.56 -3.34
N LEU A 183 2.29 11.99 -2.40
CA LEU A 183 1.98 10.69 -1.82
C LEU A 183 0.67 10.72 -1.04
N GLN A 184 0.42 11.79 -0.26
CA GLN A 184 -0.87 12.00 0.40
C GLN A 184 -2.02 11.99 -0.62
N ARG A 185 -1.89 12.75 -1.72
CA ARG A 185 -2.93 12.80 -2.77
C ARG A 185 -3.19 11.43 -3.39
N VAL A 186 -2.17 10.60 -3.56
CA VAL A 186 -2.33 9.23 -4.06
C VAL A 186 -3.12 8.39 -3.08
N ILE A 187 -2.77 8.45 -1.79
CA ILE A 187 -3.48 7.73 -0.72
C ILE A 187 -4.95 8.17 -0.72
N ASP A 188 -5.21 9.47 -0.70
CA ASP A 188 -6.56 10.04 -0.69
C ASP A 188 -7.39 9.60 -1.89
N LYS A 189 -6.77 9.54 -3.08
CA LYS A 189 -7.49 9.17 -4.30
C LYS A 189 -7.68 7.67 -4.48
N ARG A 190 -6.78 6.83 -3.97
CA ARG A 190 -6.71 5.40 -4.30
C ARG A 190 -7.12 4.48 -3.16
N LEU A 191 -7.03 4.97 -1.92
CA LEU A 191 -7.15 4.18 -0.72
C LEU A 191 -8.17 4.76 0.26
N VAL A 192 -8.85 5.86 -0.05
CA VAL A 192 -9.88 6.45 0.82
C VAL A 192 -11.25 6.30 0.16
N GLU A 193 -12.27 6.02 0.97
CA GLU A 193 -13.67 5.94 0.52
C GLU A 193 -14.07 7.16 -0.33
N PRO A 194 -14.85 6.97 -1.42
CA PRO A 194 -15.53 5.73 -1.83
C PRO A 194 -14.65 4.76 -2.64
N GLU A 195 -13.38 5.08 -2.90
CA GLU A 195 -12.50 4.20 -3.67
C GLU A 195 -12.00 3.05 -2.79
N ARG A 196 -12.22 1.82 -3.26
CA ARG A 196 -11.81 0.60 -2.55
C ARG A 196 -10.98 -0.29 -3.45
N ARG A 197 -9.95 -0.90 -2.87
CA ARG A 197 -9.10 -1.86 -3.59
C ARG A 197 -9.60 -3.26 -3.31
N TYR A 198 -9.99 -3.98 -4.36
CA TYR A 198 -10.51 -5.33 -4.27
C TYR A 198 -9.43 -6.36 -4.65
N PHE A 199 -9.35 -7.42 -3.86
CA PHE A 199 -8.48 -8.57 -4.06
C PHE A 199 -9.31 -9.85 -4.17
N ASP A 200 -9.26 -10.48 -5.34
CA ASP A 200 -10.02 -11.70 -5.64
C ASP A 200 -9.30 -12.94 -5.10
N ILE A 201 -9.65 -13.33 -3.87
CA ILE A 201 -9.10 -14.51 -3.20
C ILE A 201 -9.53 -15.79 -3.93
N GLN A 202 -10.78 -15.86 -4.35
CA GLN A 202 -11.31 -17.08 -4.95
C GLN A 202 -10.63 -17.41 -6.27
N LYS A 203 -10.32 -16.39 -7.09
CA LYS A 203 -9.53 -16.56 -8.31
C LYS A 203 -8.13 -17.10 -8.01
N ILE A 204 -7.46 -16.58 -6.98
CA ILE A 204 -6.12 -17.04 -6.60
C ILE A 204 -6.16 -18.49 -6.10
N TYR A 205 -7.14 -18.82 -5.26
CA TYR A 205 -7.35 -20.17 -4.77
C TYR A 205 -7.61 -21.14 -5.94
N ARG A 206 -8.55 -20.80 -6.84
CA ARG A 206 -8.86 -21.59 -8.03
C ARG A 206 -7.65 -21.79 -8.92
N ASN A 207 -6.90 -20.74 -9.22
CA ASN A 207 -5.71 -20.84 -10.06
C ASN A 207 -4.66 -21.79 -9.45
N LYS A 208 -4.41 -21.68 -8.14
CA LYS A 208 -3.48 -22.58 -7.44
C LYS A 208 -3.99 -24.02 -7.33
N HIS A 209 -5.29 -24.23 -7.14
CA HIS A 209 -5.88 -25.57 -7.07
C HIS A 209 -5.95 -26.23 -8.45
N VAL A 210 -6.35 -25.51 -9.49
CA VAL A 210 -6.35 -25.99 -10.88
C VAL A 210 -4.94 -26.36 -11.32
N GLN A 211 -3.92 -25.57 -10.97
CA GLN A 211 -2.52 -25.90 -11.26
C GLN A 211 -2.01 -27.15 -10.53
N ARG A 212 -2.57 -27.48 -9.35
CA ARG A 212 -2.16 -28.64 -8.55
C ARG A 212 -2.91 -29.93 -8.89
N VAL A 213 -4.17 -29.82 -9.30
CA VAL A 213 -5.09 -30.97 -9.49
C VAL A 213 -5.39 -31.23 -10.98
N GLY A 214 -5.27 -30.21 -11.82
CA GLY A 214 -5.52 -30.33 -13.25
C GLY A 214 -4.33 -30.93 -14.00
N GLY A 215 -4.44 -32.20 -14.39
CA GLY A 215 -3.74 -32.69 -15.58
C GLY A 215 -4.25 -31.97 -16.86
N PRO A 216 -3.82 -32.38 -18.07
CA PRO A 216 -4.18 -31.73 -19.33
C PRO A 216 -5.70 -31.70 -19.65
N GLY A 217 -6.53 -32.45 -18.92
CA GLY A 217 -7.99 -32.34 -18.95
C GLY A 217 -8.47 -31.47 -17.78
N GLY A 218 -9.09 -30.33 -18.07
CA GLY A 218 -9.54 -29.36 -17.06
C GLY A 218 -10.46 -29.93 -15.97
N CYS A 219 -10.71 -29.12 -14.94
CA CYS A 219 -11.52 -29.51 -13.77
C CYS A 219 -13.03 -29.40 -14.08
N LEU A 220 -13.74 -30.54 -14.10
CA LEU A 220 -15.20 -30.57 -14.15
C LEU A 220 -15.76 -30.29 -12.75
N ARG A 221 -16.57 -29.22 -12.62
CA ARG A 221 -17.24 -28.88 -11.36
C ARG A 221 -18.71 -29.26 -11.43
N VAL A 222 -19.11 -30.24 -10.64
CA VAL A 222 -20.52 -30.61 -10.43
C VAL A 222 -21.02 -29.87 -9.19
N CYS A 223 -21.82 -28.82 -9.39
CA CYS A 223 -22.54 -28.18 -8.30
C CYS A 223 -23.89 -28.88 -8.13
N VAL A 224 -24.01 -29.74 -7.10
CA VAL A 224 -25.30 -30.29 -6.69
C VAL A 224 -26.03 -29.20 -5.93
N ILE A 225 -27.09 -28.66 -6.54
CA ILE A 225 -27.99 -27.71 -5.90
C ILE A 225 -29.01 -28.53 -5.12
N GLY A 226 -28.90 -28.52 -3.79
CA GLY A 226 -29.90 -29.02 -2.85
C GLY A 226 -30.76 -27.88 -2.31
#